data_AF-A0A520CDQ6-F1
#
_entry.id   AF-A0A520CDQ6-F1
#
_cell.length_a   1.000
_cell.length_b   1.000
_cell.length_c   1.000
_cell.angle_alpha   90.00
_cell.angle_beta   90.00
_cell.angle_gamma   90.00
#
_symmetry.space_group_name_H-M   'P 1'
#
loop_
_entity.id
_entity.type
_entity.pdbx_description
1 polymer ?
#
loop_
_entity_poly.entity_id
_entity_poly.type
_entity_poly.pdbx_seq_one_letter_code
_entity_poly.pdbx_strand_id
1 'polypeptide(L)'
;MNKTTTFLALVAALGFSIDAAAQQQPQWIDHDKVRCEAVAKDEMRPQMELQRKLSGEGWKVRQVKNFNGCYEVYGFDDKGQRTEAFFHPKSFDMIGRVKQGD
;
A
#
# COMPACT_ATOMS: atom_id res chain seq x y z
N MET A 1 62.68 15.29 -2.19
CA MET A 1 62.93 14.09 -3.02
C MET A 1 62.01 13.00 -2.46
N ASN A 2 60.84 12.83 -3.10
CA ASN A 2 60.46 11.65 -3.91
C ASN A 2 60.02 10.46 -3.00
N LYS A 3 58.91 9.74 -3.20
CA LYS A 3 58.15 9.45 -4.42
C LYS A 3 56.67 9.26 -4.07
N THR A 4 55.83 9.84 -4.91
CA THR A 4 54.42 9.53 -5.10
C THR A 4 54.26 8.05 -5.46
N THR A 5 53.33 7.33 -4.82
CA THR A 5 52.86 6.03 -5.33
C THR A 5 51.37 5.93 -5.10
N THR A 6 50.65 6.22 -6.18
CA THR A 6 49.23 5.99 -6.40
C THR A 6 48.90 4.50 -6.25
N PHE A 7 47.99 4.16 -5.35
CA PHE A 7 47.20 2.93 -5.44
C PHE A 7 45.75 3.31 -5.71
N LEU A 8 45.34 3.15 -6.97
CA LEU A 8 43.94 3.10 -7.36
C LEU A 8 43.34 1.82 -6.75
N ALA A 9 42.55 1.95 -5.68
CA ALA A 9 41.64 0.90 -5.25
C ALA A 9 40.24 1.28 -5.73
N LEU A 10 39.87 0.79 -6.91
CA LEU A 10 38.48 0.69 -7.33
C LEU A 10 37.78 -0.34 -6.42
N VAL A 11 37.05 0.12 -5.41
CA VAL A 11 36.05 -0.69 -4.72
C VAL A 11 34.68 -0.10 -5.04
N ALA A 12 34.11 -0.55 -6.15
CA ALA A 12 32.68 -0.46 -6.39
C ALA A 12 32.00 -1.47 -5.45
N ALA A 13 31.64 -1.04 -4.25
CA ALA A 13 30.75 -1.78 -3.37
C ALA A 13 29.58 -0.86 -3.00
N LEU A 14 28.62 -0.76 -3.93
CA LEU A 14 27.27 -0.29 -3.59
C LEU A 14 26.60 -1.40 -2.78
N GLY A 15 26.95 -1.48 -1.51
CA GLY A 15 26.27 -2.32 -0.52
C GLY A 15 24.94 -1.68 -0.13
N PHE A 16 23.92 -1.80 -0.97
CA PHE A 16 22.54 -1.78 -0.48
C PHE A 16 22.15 -3.22 -0.16
N SER A 17 22.48 -3.66 1.04
CA SER A 17 21.82 -4.81 1.66
C SER A 17 20.38 -4.40 1.94
N ILE A 18 19.47 -4.58 0.97
CA ILE A 18 18.05 -4.57 1.27
C ILE A 18 17.71 -5.95 1.85
N ASP A 19 17.64 -6.03 3.17
CA ASP A 19 16.97 -7.13 3.83
C ASP A 19 15.60 -7.30 3.18
N ALA A 20 15.27 -8.53 2.82
CA ALA A 20 14.00 -8.92 2.19
C ALA A 20 12.83 -8.81 3.18
N ALA A 21 12.55 -7.59 3.65
CA ALA A 21 11.22 -7.19 4.04
C ALA A 21 10.68 -6.38 2.87
N ALA A 22 9.82 -7.01 2.07
CA ALA A 22 9.06 -6.36 1.02
C ALA A 22 8.56 -5.00 1.52
N GLN A 23 9.10 -3.93 0.95
CA GLN A 23 8.55 -2.61 1.15
C GLN A 23 7.30 -2.52 0.26
N GLN A 24 6.16 -3.06 0.72
CA GLN A 24 4.86 -2.66 0.21
C GLN A 24 4.62 -1.21 0.62
N GLN A 25 5.31 -0.27 -0.03
CA GLN A 25 4.93 1.12 0.08
C GLN A 25 3.57 1.24 -0.62
N PRO A 26 2.53 1.67 0.11
CA PRO A 26 1.20 1.80 -0.45
C PRO A 26 1.25 2.77 -1.63
N GLN A 27 0.73 2.31 -2.77
CA GLN A 27 0.63 3.13 -3.97
C GLN A 27 -0.31 4.31 -3.65
N TRP A 28 0.19 5.54 -3.77
CA TRP A 28 -0.67 6.72 -3.73
C TRP A 28 -1.45 6.81 -5.03
N ILE A 29 -2.76 6.93 -4.93
CA ILE A 29 -3.65 6.98 -6.09
C ILE A 29 -4.54 8.23 -6.06
N ASP A 30 -4.99 8.62 -7.24
CA ASP A 30 -6.01 9.65 -7.44
C ASP A 30 -7.40 9.02 -7.24
N HIS A 31 -8.17 9.55 -6.28
CA HIS A 31 -9.52 9.07 -5.95
C HIS A 31 -10.39 8.95 -7.21
N ASP A 32 -10.38 9.94 -8.09
CA ASP A 32 -11.33 9.98 -9.21
C ASP A 32 -10.97 8.99 -10.32
N LYS A 33 -9.73 8.50 -10.33
CA LYS A 33 -9.19 7.62 -11.39
C LYS A 33 -9.10 6.15 -10.99
N VAL A 34 -9.27 5.81 -9.71
CA VAL A 34 -9.19 4.41 -9.28
C VAL A 34 -10.33 3.58 -9.88
N ARG A 35 -9.97 2.38 -10.33
CA ARG A 35 -10.84 1.39 -10.97
C ARG A 35 -10.37 0.01 -10.57
N CYS A 36 -11.30 -0.88 -10.23
CA CYS A 36 -11.02 -2.31 -10.07
C CYS A 36 -11.64 -3.08 -11.24
N GLU A 37 -11.16 -4.30 -11.47
CA GLU A 37 -11.82 -5.24 -12.38
C GLU A 37 -13.28 -5.44 -11.99
N ALA A 38 -14.15 -5.61 -13.00
CA ALA A 38 -15.55 -5.88 -12.79
C ALA A 38 -15.73 -7.29 -12.22
N VAL A 39 -16.12 -7.37 -10.94
CA VAL A 39 -16.42 -8.62 -10.25
C VAL A 39 -17.93 -8.82 -10.21
N ALA A 40 -18.41 -10.03 -10.54
CA ALA A 40 -19.82 -10.37 -10.40
C ALA A 40 -20.27 -10.28 -8.93
N LYS A 41 -21.49 -9.83 -8.68
CA LYS A 41 -21.96 -9.48 -7.31
C LYS A 41 -21.90 -10.67 -6.33
N ASP A 42 -22.09 -11.89 -6.82
CA ASP A 42 -22.00 -13.14 -6.09
C ASP A 42 -20.55 -13.58 -5.80
N GLU A 43 -19.58 -13.11 -6.58
CA GLU A 43 -18.15 -13.31 -6.32
C GLU A 43 -17.54 -12.24 -5.40
N MET A 44 -18.23 -11.12 -5.20
CA MET A 44 -17.81 -10.09 -4.25
C MET A 44 -17.98 -10.61 -2.82
N ARG A 45 -16.92 -10.54 -2.04
CA ARG A 45 -16.97 -10.93 -0.62
C ARG A 45 -17.66 -9.83 0.20
N PRO A 46 -18.39 -10.16 1.28
CA PRO A 46 -19.10 -9.13 2.06
C PRO A 46 -18.17 -8.05 2.62
N GLN A 47 -18.58 -6.79 2.55
CA GLN A 47 -17.82 -5.64 3.09
C GLN A 47 -17.47 -5.82 4.59
N MET A 48 -18.34 -6.46 5.37
CA MET A 48 -18.08 -6.76 6.77
C MET A 48 -16.90 -7.71 6.97
N GLU A 49 -16.58 -8.57 6.00
CA GLU A 49 -15.36 -9.38 6.08
C GLU A 49 -14.10 -8.54 5.92
N LEU A 50 -14.09 -7.58 4.99
CA LEU A 50 -12.99 -6.65 4.83
C LEU A 50 -12.81 -5.82 6.10
N GLN A 51 -13.91 -5.30 6.65
CA GLN A 51 -13.87 -4.55 7.92
C GLN A 51 -13.27 -5.38 9.05
N ARG A 52 -13.70 -6.64 9.24
CA ARG A 52 -13.12 -7.51 10.28
C ARG A 52 -11.64 -7.79 10.04
N LYS A 53 -11.24 -8.06 8.79
CA LYS A 53 -9.84 -8.29 8.42
C LYS A 53 -8.98 -7.08 8.82
N LEU A 54 -9.36 -5.89 8.36
CA LEU A 54 -8.61 -4.66 8.64
C LEU A 54 -8.60 -4.34 10.14
N SER A 55 -9.70 -4.53 10.86
CA SER A 55 -9.71 -4.36 12.31
C SER A 55 -8.80 -5.35 13.04
N GLY A 56 -8.68 -6.59 12.55
CA GLY A 56 -7.70 -7.56 13.05
C GLY A 56 -6.25 -7.15 12.77
N GLU A 57 -6.03 -6.33 11.74
CA GLU A 57 -4.74 -5.73 11.38
C GLU A 57 -4.48 -4.39 12.09
N GLY A 58 -5.33 -4.01 13.06
CA GLY A 58 -5.16 -2.78 13.85
C GLY A 58 -5.82 -1.53 13.26
N TRP A 59 -6.54 -1.65 12.14
CA TRP A 59 -7.21 -0.51 11.53
C TRP A 59 -8.51 -0.14 12.25
N LYS A 60 -8.79 1.15 12.33
CA LYS A 60 -10.10 1.67 12.72
C LYS A 60 -10.92 2.03 11.48
N VAL A 61 -11.62 1.04 10.94
CA VAL A 61 -12.53 1.21 9.79
C VAL A 61 -13.78 1.96 10.23
N ARG A 62 -14.11 3.05 9.53
CA ARG A 62 -15.34 3.85 9.77
C ARG A 62 -16.42 3.56 8.73
N GLN A 63 -16.01 3.32 7.49
CA GLN A 63 -16.94 3.08 6.39
C GLN A 63 -16.27 2.24 5.31
N VAL A 64 -17.05 1.37 4.68
CA VAL A 64 -16.70 0.69 3.43
C VAL A 64 -17.76 1.05 2.39
N LYS A 65 -17.35 1.52 1.21
CA LYS A 65 -18.25 1.88 0.09
C LYS A 65 -17.89 1.07 -1.15
N ASN A 66 -18.84 0.93 -2.06
CA ASN A 66 -18.53 0.49 -3.42
C ASN A 66 -18.19 1.73 -4.25
N PHE A 67 -17.02 1.75 -4.87
CA PHE A 67 -16.57 2.85 -5.70
C PHE A 67 -15.79 2.32 -6.90
N ASN A 68 -16.25 2.58 -8.13
CA ASN A 68 -15.57 2.19 -9.36
C ASN A 68 -15.14 0.71 -9.42
N GLY A 69 -15.99 -0.18 -8.91
CA GLY A 69 -15.71 -1.63 -8.82
C GLY A 69 -14.84 -2.05 -7.63
N CYS A 70 -14.28 -1.11 -6.87
CA CYS A 70 -13.50 -1.36 -5.67
C CYS A 70 -14.34 -1.24 -4.39
N TYR A 71 -13.79 -1.75 -3.29
CA TYR A 71 -14.16 -1.33 -1.94
C TYR A 71 -13.31 -0.18 -1.48
N GLU A 72 -13.93 0.96 -1.24
CA GLU A 72 -13.31 2.15 -0.68
C GLU A 72 -13.50 2.17 0.83
N VAL A 73 -12.39 2.19 1.56
CA VAL A 73 -12.36 2.17 3.02
C VAL A 73 -11.92 3.53 3.54
N TYR A 74 -12.76 4.12 4.38
CA TYR A 74 -12.41 5.31 5.16
C TYR A 74 -12.17 4.92 6.61
N GLY A 75 -11.08 5.43 7.19
CA GLY A 75 -10.78 5.16 8.59
C GLY A 75 -9.41 5.67 9.02
N PHE A 76 -8.82 4.92 9.95
CA PHE A 76 -7.44 5.08 10.37
C PHE A 76 -6.71 3.76 10.18
N ASP A 77 -5.49 3.83 9.65
CA ASP A 77 -4.63 2.66 9.51
C ASP A 77 -4.07 2.18 10.86
N ASP A 78 -3.26 1.14 10.81
CA ASP A 78 -2.57 0.54 11.96
C ASP A 78 -1.63 1.52 12.71
N LYS A 79 -1.26 2.64 12.07
CA LYS A 79 -0.46 3.71 12.66
C LYS A 79 -1.31 4.87 13.18
N GLY A 80 -2.64 4.75 13.12
CA GLY A 80 -3.56 5.81 13.51
C GLY A 80 -3.60 6.97 12.52
N GLN A 81 -3.07 6.83 11.30
CA GLN A 81 -3.12 7.87 10.28
C GLN A 81 -4.46 7.80 9.56
N ARG A 82 -5.07 8.96 9.30
CA ARG A 82 -6.28 9.01 8.47
C ARG A 82 -5.96 8.39 7.11
N THR A 83 -6.83 7.52 6.64
CA THR A 83 -6.62 6.83 5.37
C THR A 83 -7.92 6.68 4.61
N GLU A 84 -7.78 6.74 3.29
CA GLU A 84 -8.78 6.41 2.30
C GLU A 84 -8.11 5.42 1.36
N ALA A 85 -8.48 4.15 1.47
CA ALA A 85 -7.80 3.04 0.80
C ALA A 85 -8.77 2.21 -0.02
N PHE A 86 -8.33 1.75 -1.16
CA PHE A 86 -9.12 0.95 -2.08
C PHE A 86 -8.67 -0.50 -2.07
N PHE A 87 -9.64 -1.41 -2.09
CA PHE A 87 -9.41 -2.84 -2.04
C PHE A 87 -10.20 -3.55 -3.14
N HIS A 88 -9.63 -4.61 -3.69
CA HIS A 88 -10.33 -5.47 -4.63
C HIS A 88 -11.44 -6.27 -3.90
N PRO A 89 -12.69 -6.27 -4.37
CA PRO A 89 -13.82 -6.83 -3.62
C PRO A 89 -13.83 -8.37 -3.52
N LYS A 90 -13.09 -9.07 -4.39
CA LYS A 90 -12.99 -10.54 -4.37
C LYS A 90 -11.80 -11.03 -3.54
N SER A 91 -10.65 -10.37 -3.64
CA SER A 91 -9.42 -10.81 -2.97
C SER A 91 -9.10 -10.05 -1.69
N PHE A 92 -9.64 -8.83 -1.52
CA PHE A 92 -9.23 -7.87 -0.49
C PHE A 92 -7.78 -7.41 -0.60
N ASP A 93 -7.18 -7.52 -1.79
CA ASP A 93 -5.88 -6.92 -2.05
C ASP A 93 -6.01 -5.40 -2.06
N MET A 94 -5.09 -4.71 -1.40
CA MET A 94 -5.03 -3.26 -1.42
C MET A 94 -4.57 -2.78 -2.80
N ILE A 95 -5.38 -1.96 -3.45
CA ILE A 95 -5.07 -1.31 -4.72
C ILE A 95 -4.18 -0.09 -4.50
N GLY A 96 -4.49 0.68 -3.46
CA GLY A 96 -3.77 1.91 -3.14
C GLY A 96 -4.53 2.74 -2.12
N ARG A 97 -3.97 3.90 -1.78
CA ARG A 97 -4.60 4.86 -0.87
C ARG A 97 -4.47 6.29 -1.40
N VAL A 98 -5.37 7.17 -1.01
CA VAL A 98 -5.33 8.58 -1.39
C VAL A 98 -4.44 9.33 -0.42
N LYS A 99 -3.58 10.20 -0.95
CA LYS A 99 -2.78 11.10 -0.12
C LYS A 99 -3.71 12.02 0.63
N GLN A 100 -3.72 11.91 1.96
CA GLN A 100 -4.44 12.87 2.79
C GLN A 100 -3.69 14.21 2.74
N GLY A 101 -4.43 15.31 2.56
CA GLY A 101 -3.87 16.65 2.74
C GLY A 101 -3.46 16.83 4.20
N ASP A 102 -2.32 17.50 4.41
CA ASP A 102 -1.79 17.86 5.73
C ASP A 102 -2.73 18.85 6.45
#